data_AF-A0A7C7LSD8-F1
#
_entry.id   AF-A0A7C7LSD8-F1
#
_cell.length_a   1.000
_cell.length_b   1.000
_cell.length_c   1.000
_cell.angle_alpha   90.00
_cell.angle_beta   90.00
_cell.angle_gamma   90.00
#
_symmetry.space_group_name_H-M   'P 1'
#
loop_
_entity.id
_entity.type
_entity.pdbx_description
1 polymer ?
#
loop_
_entity_poly.entity_id
_entity_poly.type
_entity_poly.pdbx_seq_one_letter_code
_entity_poly.pdbx_strand_id
1 'polypeptide(L)' 'MWSALYPLNLLPLYQKKYSYCRGDFPNAKSSFQCVVSLSIHPVLKDEDIDLVIEVARSILAG' A
#
# COMPACT_ATOMS: atom_id res chain seq x y z
N MET A 1 -2.62 -11.61 12.36
CA MET A 1 -3.01 -10.35 11.67
C MET A 1 -1.79 -9.79 10.95
N TRP A 2 -1.47 -10.33 9.77
CA TRP A 2 -0.29 -9.97 8.97
C TRP A 2 -0.70 -9.83 7.51
N SER A 3 -1.23 -8.68 7.13
CA SER A 3 -1.48 -8.33 5.71
C SER A 3 -1.36 -6.83 5.48
N ALA A 4 -0.41 -6.16 6.15
CA ALA A 4 0.03 -4.86 5.70
C ALA A 4 1.22 -5.12 4.78
N LEU A 5 1.16 -4.61 3.55
CA LEU A 5 2.31 -4.47 2.66
C LEU A 5 3.55 -4.14 3.53
N TYR A 6 4.68 -4.84 3.36
CA TYR A 6 5.91 -4.52 4.06
C TYR A 6 7.03 -4.54 3.03
N PRO A 7 7.94 -3.55 3.00
CA PRO A 7 9.01 -3.52 2.02
C PRO A 7 9.84 -4.80 2.10
N LEU A 8 10.03 -5.47 0.96
CA LEU A 8 10.71 -6.77 0.86
C LEU A 8 12.12 -6.72 1.48
N ASN A 9 12.83 -5.60 1.26
CA ASN A 9 14.17 -5.35 1.77
C ASN A 9 14.25 -5.24 3.31
N LEU A 10 13.11 -5.05 3.99
CA LEU A 10 13.04 -5.01 5.44
C LEU A 10 12.63 -6.34 6.07
N LEU A 11 12.26 -7.35 5.26
CA LEU A 11 11.95 -8.67 5.78
C LEU A 11 13.22 -9.33 6.37
N PRO A 12 13.12 -10.02 7.54
CA PRO A 12 14.29 -10.58 8.22
C PRO A 12 15.15 -11.51 7.35
N LEU A 13 14.53 -12.27 6.47
CA LEU A 13 15.22 -13.15 5.52
C LEU A 13 16.14 -12.37 4.57
N TYR A 14 15.65 -11.25 4.04
CA TYR A 14 16.38 -10.43 3.08
C TYR A 14 17.43 -9.54 3.77
N GLN A 15 17.15 -9.07 4.98
CA GLN A 15 18.15 -8.38 5.80
C GLN A 15 19.31 -9.31 6.17
N LYS A 16 19.02 -10.56 6.55
CA LYS A 16 20.07 -11.52 6.93
C LYS A 16 20.88 -12.02 5.73
N LYS A 17 20.24 -12.20 4.57
CA LYS A 17 20.89 -12.73 3.36
C LYS A 17 21.68 -11.67 2.58
N TYR A 18 21.20 -10.43 2.56
CA TYR A 18 21.76 -9.35 1.72
C TYR A 18 22.25 -8.15 2.53
N SER A 19 22.18 -8.20 3.86
CA SER A 19 22.62 -7.12 4.77
C SER A 19 21.95 -5.77 4.52
N TYR A 20 20.73 -5.77 3.98
CA TYR A 20 19.98 -4.54 3.69
C TYR A 20 19.60 -3.77 4.96
N CYS A 21 19.83 -2.46 4.92
CA CYS A 21 19.51 -1.52 5.98
C CYS A 21 18.27 -0.66 5.63
N ARG A 22 17.66 -0.05 6.66
CA ARG A 22 16.44 0.79 6.52
C ARG A 22 16.60 2.03 5.63
N GLY A 23 17.82 2.38 5.22
CA GLY A 23 18.15 3.54 4.38
C GLY A 23 18.48 3.22 2.92
N ASP A 24 18.65 1.95 2.56
CA ASP A 24 19.20 1.59 1.24
C ASP A 24 18.20 1.82 0.10
N PHE A 25 16.90 1.81 0.42
CA PHE A 25 15.81 1.95 -0.55
C PHE A 25 14.83 3.05 -0.13
N PRO A 26 15.23 4.34 -0.22
CA PRO A 26 14.40 5.46 0.20
C PRO A 26 13.13 5.58 -0.65
N ASN A 27 13.24 5.35 -1.96
CA ASN A 27 12.09 5.40 -2.88
C ASN A 27 11.09 4.29 -2.57
N ALA A 28 11.55 3.05 -2.36
CA ALA A 28 10.66 1.93 -2.02
C ALA A 28 9.92 2.18 -0.69
N LYS A 29 10.61 2.75 0.29
CA LYS A 29 10.00 3.14 1.58
C LYS A 29 8.96 4.25 1.40
N SER A 30 9.29 5.31 0.65
CA SER A 30 8.37 6.42 0.41
C SER A 30 7.12 5.96 -0.34
N SER A 31 7.27 5.18 -1.41
CA SER A 31 6.15 4.61 -2.15
C SER A 31 5.29 3.72 -1.25
N PHE A 32 5.91 2.87 -0.43
CA PHE A 32 5.18 2.01 0.50
C PHE A 32 4.35 2.81 1.52
N GLN A 33 4.88 3.93 2.04
CA GLN A 33 4.19 4.75 3.05
C GLN A 33 2.97 5.50 2.50
N CYS A 34 2.89 5.73 1.19
CA CYS A 34 1.84 6.53 0.56
C CYS A 34 0.87 5.71 -0.30
N VAL A 35 1.11 4.41 -0.49
CA VAL A 35 0.26 3.55 -1.32
C VAL A 35 -0.86 2.93 -0.49
N VAL A 36 -2.08 3.01 -1.03
CA VAL A 36 -3.26 2.30 -0.54
C VAL A 36 -3.87 1.49 -1.67
N SER A 37 -4.33 0.27 -1.37
CA SER A 37 -5.08 -0.57 -2.32
C SER A 37 -6.56 -0.31 -2.17
N LEU A 38 -7.21 0.14 -3.22
CA LEU A 38 -8.67 0.20 -3.31
C LEU A 38 -9.19 -1.13 -3.90
N SER A 39 -10.28 -1.64 -3.33
CA SER A 39 -10.89 -2.88 -3.81
C SER A 39 -11.50 -2.66 -5.19
N ILE A 40 -10.93 -3.32 -6.22
CA ILE A 40 -11.47 -3.34 -7.58
C ILE A 40 -11.61 -4.83 -7.97
N HIS A 41 -12.84 -5.32 -8.02
CA HIS A 41 -13.14 -6.72 -8.33
C HIS A 41 -14.41 -6.81 -9.21
N PRO A 42 -14.56 -7.85 -10.05
CA PRO A 42 -15.62 -7.92 -11.07
C PRO A 42 -17.06 -7.98 -10.52
N VAL A 43 -17.22 -8.21 -9.22
CA VAL A 43 -18.51 -8.36 -8.55
C VAL A 43 -18.98 -7.04 -7.91
N LEU A 44 -18.17 -5.98 -8.00
CA LEU A 44 -18.57 -4.64 -7.57
C LEU A 44 -19.79 -4.19 -8.37
N LYS A 45 -20.79 -3.68 -7.66
CA LYS A 45 -21.91 -2.98 -8.28
C LYS A 45 -21.51 -1.55 -8.59
N ASP A 46 -22.19 -0.93 -9.54
CA ASP A 46 -21.96 0.48 -9.88
C ASP A 46 -22.13 1.38 -8.64
N GLU A 47 -23.11 1.08 -7.79
CA GLU A 47 -23.33 1.78 -6.50
C GLU A 47 -22.12 1.70 -5.55
N ASP A 48 -21.44 0.55 -5.50
CA ASP A 48 -20.26 0.36 -4.65
C ASP A 48 -19.06 1.16 -5.21
N ILE A 49 -18.95 1.25 -6.55
CA ILE A 49 -17.92 2.03 -7.23
C ILE A 49 -18.15 3.52 -6.96
N ASP A 50 -19.38 4.00 -7.08
CA ASP A 50 -19.74 5.40 -6.83
C ASP A 50 -19.43 5.79 -5.39
N LEU A 51 -19.75 4.93 -4.41
CA LEU A 51 -19.41 5.14 -3.00
C LEU A 51 -17.89 5.28 -2.79
N VAL A 52 -17.09 4.41 -3.42
CA VAL A 52 -15.62 4.49 -3.32
C VAL A 52 -15.10 5.80 -3.90
N ILE A 53 -15.65 6.25 -5.04
CA ILE A 53 -15.27 7.51 -5.68
C ILE A 53 -15.64 8.70 -4.78
N GLU A 54 -16.85 8.72 -4.22
CA GLU A 54 -17.33 9.79 -3.34
C GLU A 54 -16.46 9.91 -2.09
N VAL A 55 -16.20 8.79 -1.41
CA VAL A 55 -15.37 8.75 -0.21
C VAL A 55 -13.94 9.20 -0.52
N ALA A 56 -13.35 8.74 -1.62
CA ALA A 56 -12.01 9.15 -2.02
C ALA A 56 -11.93 10.66 -2.30
N ARG A 57 -12.94 11.24 -2.97
CA ARG A 57 -13.02 12.69 -3.21
C ARG A 57 -13.19 13.48 -1.92
N SER A 58 -14.03 13.01 -1.00
CA SER A 58 -14.25 13.64 0.31
C SER A 58 -12.97 13.72 1.13
N ILE A 59 -12.19 12.64 1.17
CA ILE A 59 -10.89 12.59 1.86
C ILE A 59 -9.87 13.56 1.23
N LEU A 60 -9.88 13.72 -0.10
CA LEU A 60 -8.94 14.59 -0.82
C LEU A 60 -9.35 16.08 -0.82
N ALA A 61 -10.62 16.39 -0.55
CA ALA A 61 -11.14 17.75 -0.56
C ALA A 61 -11.06 18.46 0.82
N GLY A 62 -10.74 17.71 1.89
CA GLY A 62 -10.41 18.25 3.21
C GLY A 62 -8.94 18.65 3.32
#